data_AF-A0A4Q7QM60-F1
#
_entry.id   AF-A0A4Q7QM60-F1
#
_cell.length_a   1.000
_cell.length_b   1.000
_cell.length_c   1.000
_cell.angle_alpha   90.00
_cell.angle_beta   90.00
_cell.angle_gamma   90.00
#
_symmetry.space_group_name_H-M   'P 1'
#
loop_
_entity.id
_entity.type
_entity.pdbx_description
1 polymer ?
#
loop_
_entity_poly.entity_id
_entity_poly.type
_entity_poly.pdbx_seq_one_letter_code
_entity_poly.pdbx_strand_id
1 'polypeptide(L)'
;MKLRHRTTMACGAALLAMTAAVPAAAAPIERGHFEDAGNGVIEDFCGSGDDVHFDFTNWGSFQYRTNPRGGLPYFRENAHLTNTLTNLSNDKVVTHVLDLVHKDTQVTDNGDGTLTIRIRETAGDRWFDSSGRLVLQDSGAVWFDILVDNGGTPTNPFDDEFIDSLGDVKVVGQEGNATDENFCDKILAIIG
;
A
#
# COMPACT_ATOMS: atom_id res chain seq x y z
N MET A 1 -72.62 8.89 26.79
CA MET A 1 -73.70 8.54 25.83
C MET A 1 -73.03 8.04 24.55
N LYS A 2 -73.24 6.78 24.20
CA LYS A 2 -72.66 6.12 23.01
C LYS A 2 -73.35 6.63 21.75
N LEU A 3 -72.60 6.91 20.68
CA LEU A 3 -73.13 6.77 19.31
C LEU A 3 -72.06 6.15 18.39
N ARG A 4 -72.36 4.94 17.92
CA ARG A 4 -71.68 4.16 16.88
C ARG A 4 -72.10 4.70 15.52
N HIS A 5 -71.19 4.98 14.58
CA HIS A 5 -71.43 4.94 13.13
C HIS A 5 -70.17 4.33 12.48
N ARG A 6 -70.24 3.06 12.04
CA ARG A 6 -70.55 2.58 10.67
C ARG A 6 -69.36 2.76 9.71
N THR A 7 -68.69 1.63 9.49
CA THR A 7 -67.67 1.35 8.49
C THR A 7 -68.25 1.45 7.08
N THR A 8 -67.55 2.14 6.17
CA THR A 8 -67.64 1.90 4.72
C THR A 8 -66.24 1.93 4.12
N MET A 9 -65.98 0.83 3.42
CA MET A 9 -64.87 0.40 2.60
C MET A 9 -64.62 1.33 1.40
N ALA A 10 -63.35 1.63 1.05
CA ALA A 10 -62.88 1.66 -0.35
C ALA A 10 -61.40 2.07 -0.50
N CYS A 11 -60.70 1.30 -1.33
CA CYS A 11 -59.52 1.61 -2.14
C CYS A 11 -58.18 1.85 -1.42
N GLY A 12 -57.49 0.74 -1.16
CA GLY A 12 -56.04 0.73 -1.10
C GLY A 12 -55.44 1.08 -2.47
N ALA A 13 -54.79 2.24 -2.55
CA ALA A 13 -53.77 2.50 -3.54
C ALA A 13 -52.43 2.14 -2.89
N ALA A 14 -51.97 0.89 -3.08
CA ALA A 14 -50.60 0.54 -2.79
C ALA A 14 -49.72 1.29 -3.80
N LEU A 15 -49.22 2.46 -3.39
CA LEU A 15 -48.11 3.13 -4.05
C LEU A 15 -46.91 2.20 -3.94
N LEU A 16 -46.71 1.36 -4.96
CA LEU A 16 -45.42 0.72 -5.23
C LEU A 16 -44.43 1.85 -5.52
N ALA A 17 -43.82 2.37 -4.45
CA ALA A 17 -42.62 3.17 -4.56
C ALA A 17 -41.55 2.26 -5.18
N MET A 18 -41.41 2.36 -6.50
CA MET A 18 -40.22 1.86 -7.18
C MET A 18 -39.06 2.72 -6.68
N THR A 19 -38.47 2.30 -5.56
CA THR A 19 -37.16 2.75 -5.15
C THR A 19 -36.21 2.21 -6.22
N ALA A 20 -35.95 3.03 -7.23
CA ALA A 20 -34.78 2.83 -8.07
C ALA A 20 -33.59 2.91 -7.12
N ALA A 21 -33.06 1.74 -6.74
CA ALA A 21 -31.78 1.65 -6.08
C ALA A 21 -30.77 2.12 -7.10
N VAL A 22 -30.48 3.43 -7.09
CA VAL A 22 -29.32 3.97 -7.77
C VAL A 22 -28.15 3.26 -7.11
N PRO A 23 -27.36 2.44 -7.85
CA PRO A 23 -26.17 1.89 -7.25
C PRO A 23 -25.32 3.09 -6.84
N ALA A 24 -25.09 3.26 -5.55
CA ALA A 24 -24.11 4.20 -5.03
C ALA A 24 -22.75 3.71 -5.50
N ALA A 25 -22.36 4.09 -6.71
CA ALA A 25 -21.02 3.88 -7.19
C ALA A 25 -20.12 4.77 -6.33
N ALA A 26 -19.44 4.18 -5.35
CA ALA A 26 -18.41 4.87 -4.57
C ALA A 26 -17.34 5.38 -5.54
N ALA A 27 -17.37 6.69 -5.79
CA ALA A 27 -16.30 7.37 -6.49
C ALA A 27 -15.04 7.33 -5.59
N PRO A 28 -13.84 7.23 -6.18
CA PRO A 28 -12.60 7.44 -5.41
C PRO A 28 -12.63 8.81 -4.72
N ILE A 29 -12.17 8.87 -3.48
CA ILE A 29 -11.89 10.13 -2.77
C ILE A 29 -10.79 10.85 -3.56
N GLU A 30 -9.73 10.10 -3.88
CA GLU A 30 -8.64 10.55 -4.72
C GLU A 30 -8.08 9.38 -5.51
N ARG A 31 -7.48 9.69 -6.66
CA ARG A 31 -6.61 8.79 -7.40
C ARG A 31 -5.57 9.61 -8.15
N GLY A 32 -4.37 9.06 -8.26
CA GLY A 32 -3.26 9.73 -8.94
C GLY A 32 -2.31 8.75 -9.57
N HIS A 33 -1.44 9.31 -10.41
CA HIS A 33 -0.21 8.68 -10.87
C HIS A 33 0.95 9.47 -10.31
N PHE A 34 2.05 8.79 -10.04
CA PHE A 34 3.29 9.42 -9.65
C PHE A 34 4.44 8.85 -10.47
N GLU A 35 5.45 9.68 -10.66
CA GLU A 35 6.74 9.34 -11.21
C GLU A 35 7.76 10.07 -10.35
N ASP A 36 8.80 9.35 -9.93
CA ASP A 36 9.91 9.84 -9.15
C ASP A 36 11.20 9.25 -9.69
N ALA A 37 12.28 9.99 -9.59
CA ALA A 37 13.60 9.56 -10.03
C ALA A 37 14.66 10.29 -9.22
N GLY A 38 15.76 9.60 -8.97
CA GLY A 38 16.86 10.16 -8.21
C GLY A 38 18.14 9.39 -8.44
N ASN A 39 19.25 10.05 -8.13
CA ASN A 39 20.56 9.43 -8.13
C ASN A 39 21.44 10.07 -7.05
N GLY A 40 22.50 9.39 -6.68
CA GLY A 40 23.41 9.86 -5.65
C GLY A 40 24.52 8.87 -5.37
N VAL A 41 25.34 9.16 -4.37
CA VAL A 41 26.41 8.25 -3.93
C VAL A 41 26.15 7.88 -2.47
N ILE A 42 26.25 6.58 -2.19
CA ILE A 42 26.29 6.02 -0.85
C ILE A 42 27.77 5.83 -0.54
N GLU A 43 28.31 6.70 0.30
CA GLU A 43 29.68 6.59 0.79
C GLU A 43 29.80 5.38 1.73
N ASP A 44 30.93 4.68 1.68
CA ASP A 44 31.22 3.51 2.53
C ASP A 44 30.05 2.49 2.55
N PHE A 45 29.62 2.09 1.35
CA PHE A 45 28.47 1.22 1.17
C PHE A 45 28.65 -0.08 1.95
N CYS A 46 27.70 -0.37 2.84
CA CYS A 46 27.75 -1.53 3.73
C CYS A 46 29.02 -1.63 4.61
N GLY A 47 29.73 -0.52 4.86
CA GLY A 47 30.96 -0.51 5.67
C GLY A 47 32.16 -1.16 4.99
N SER A 48 32.12 -1.30 3.66
CA SER A 48 33.16 -1.96 2.85
C SER A 48 34.36 -1.06 2.53
N GLY A 49 34.21 0.26 2.68
CA GLY A 49 35.13 1.27 2.18
C GLY A 49 34.95 1.63 0.70
N ASP A 50 34.04 0.98 -0.02
CA ASP A 50 33.69 1.32 -1.40
C ASP A 50 32.51 2.30 -1.45
N ASP A 51 32.58 3.27 -2.37
CA ASP A 51 31.48 4.18 -2.67
C ASP A 51 30.61 3.60 -3.79
N VAL A 52 29.29 3.60 -3.60
CA VAL A 52 28.32 3.07 -4.56
C VAL A 52 27.43 4.18 -5.08
N HIS A 53 27.42 4.40 -6.40
CA HIS A 53 26.44 5.26 -7.05
C HIS A 53 25.12 4.52 -7.22
N PHE A 54 24.01 5.16 -6.85
CA PHE A 54 22.66 4.68 -7.15
C PHE A 54 21.99 5.59 -8.18
N ASP A 55 21.16 4.99 -9.04
CA ASP A 55 20.27 5.68 -9.97
C ASP A 55 18.96 4.90 -10.03
N PHE A 56 17.87 5.53 -9.60
CA PHE A 56 16.56 4.92 -9.54
C PHE A 56 15.50 5.71 -10.30
N THR A 57 14.51 4.96 -10.78
CA THR A 57 13.22 5.44 -11.25
C THR A 57 12.13 4.66 -10.55
N ASN A 58 11.07 5.35 -10.13
CA ASN A 58 9.89 4.76 -9.51
C ASN A 58 8.65 5.38 -10.12
N TRP A 59 7.67 4.57 -10.47
CA TRP A 59 6.40 5.07 -10.98
C TRP A 59 5.25 4.20 -10.52
N GLY A 60 4.06 4.78 -10.47
CA GLY A 60 2.94 4.05 -9.94
C GLY A 60 1.62 4.79 -10.01
N SER A 61 0.66 4.24 -9.29
CA SER A 61 -0.63 4.87 -9.07
C SER A 61 -1.16 4.53 -7.69
N PHE A 62 -1.91 5.49 -7.15
CA PHE A 62 -2.57 5.33 -5.86
C PHE A 62 -4.03 5.72 -5.94
N GLN A 63 -4.80 5.28 -4.95
CA GLN A 63 -6.17 5.72 -4.76
C GLN A 63 -6.61 5.59 -3.30
N TYR A 64 -7.44 6.54 -2.88
CA TYR A 64 -8.26 6.43 -1.68
C TYR A 64 -9.70 6.17 -2.09
N ARG A 65 -10.35 5.18 -1.47
CA ARG A 65 -11.76 4.86 -1.71
C ARG A 65 -12.48 4.55 -0.41
N THR A 66 -13.72 5.01 -0.29
CA THR A 66 -14.64 4.50 0.73
C THR A 66 -15.42 3.31 0.17
N ASN A 67 -15.99 2.51 1.07
CA ASN A 67 -16.94 1.49 0.65
C ASN A 67 -18.23 2.15 0.08
N PRO A 68 -19.01 1.47 -0.80
CA PRO A 68 -20.25 1.99 -1.40
C PRO A 68 -21.34 2.48 -0.44
N ARG A 69 -21.29 2.08 0.83
CA ARG A 69 -22.22 2.49 1.88
C ARG A 69 -21.71 3.68 2.71
N GLY A 70 -20.57 4.26 2.33
CA GLY A 70 -19.84 5.24 3.13
C GLY A 70 -19.05 4.58 4.27
N GLY A 71 -18.08 5.29 4.83
CA GLY A 71 -17.26 4.80 5.94
C GLY A 71 -15.79 5.21 5.80
N LEU A 72 -14.94 4.52 6.56
CA LEU A 72 -13.50 4.78 6.61
C LEU A 72 -12.85 4.60 5.23
N PRO A 73 -11.88 5.47 4.87
CA PRO A 73 -11.15 5.38 3.62
C PRO A 73 -10.22 4.16 3.61
N TYR A 74 -9.99 3.60 2.42
CA TYR A 74 -9.01 2.55 2.17
C TYR A 74 -8.05 3.05 1.11
N PHE A 75 -6.75 2.92 1.39
CA PHE A 75 -5.67 3.19 0.47
C PHE A 75 -5.31 1.96 -0.37
N ARG A 76 -4.90 2.20 -1.61
CA ARG A 76 -4.23 1.22 -2.44
C ARG A 76 -3.23 1.91 -3.34
N GLU A 77 -2.06 1.31 -3.45
CA GLU A 77 -1.00 1.70 -4.37
C GLU A 77 -0.52 0.50 -5.20
N ASN A 78 -0.06 0.79 -6.40
CA ASN A 78 0.84 -0.09 -7.14
C ASN A 78 2.05 0.74 -7.62
N ALA A 79 3.24 0.23 -7.37
CA ALA A 79 4.50 0.89 -7.71
C ALA A 79 5.42 -0.07 -8.46
N HIS A 80 6.25 0.48 -9.34
CA HIS A 80 7.31 -0.20 -10.03
C HIS A 80 8.59 0.62 -9.93
N LEU A 81 9.61 0.04 -9.33
CA LEU A 81 10.92 0.64 -9.16
C LEU A 81 11.96 -0.13 -9.97
N THR A 82 12.85 0.63 -10.62
CA THR A 82 14.12 0.12 -11.14
C THR A 82 15.23 0.97 -10.56
N ASN A 83 16.23 0.34 -9.96
CA ASN A 83 17.40 1.00 -9.39
C ASN A 83 18.67 0.28 -9.86
N THR A 84 19.75 1.01 -10.10
CA THR A 84 21.08 0.43 -10.36
C THR A 84 22.02 0.84 -9.23
N LEU A 85 22.82 -0.10 -8.75
CA LEU A 85 23.91 0.16 -7.83
C LEU A 85 25.23 -0.10 -8.56
N THR A 86 26.08 0.92 -8.65
CA THR A 86 27.38 0.86 -9.34
C THR A 86 28.50 1.10 -8.34
N ASN A 87 29.38 0.12 -8.13
CA ASN A 87 30.58 0.30 -7.33
C ASN A 87 31.57 1.19 -8.10
N LEU A 88 31.91 2.35 -7.55
CA LEU A 88 32.75 3.36 -8.20
C LEU A 88 34.24 2.97 -8.26
N SER A 89 34.68 1.96 -7.49
CA SER A 89 36.08 1.51 -7.50
C SER A 89 36.38 0.55 -8.65
N ASN A 90 35.36 -0.13 -9.19
CA ASN A 90 35.55 -1.21 -10.16
C ASN A 90 34.51 -1.26 -11.30
N ASP A 91 33.58 -0.30 -11.34
CA ASP A 91 32.52 -0.13 -12.35
C ASP A 91 31.54 -1.32 -12.45
N LYS A 92 31.50 -2.24 -11.49
CA LYS A 92 30.51 -3.31 -11.48
C LYS A 92 29.15 -2.78 -11.07
N VAL A 93 28.12 -3.35 -11.70
CA VAL A 93 26.72 -2.93 -11.54
C VAL A 93 25.85 -4.11 -11.13
N VAL A 94 24.90 -3.85 -10.25
CA VAL A 94 23.73 -4.71 -10.00
C VAL A 94 22.46 -3.89 -10.17
N THR A 95 21.44 -4.48 -10.81
CA THR A 95 20.15 -3.83 -11.07
C THR A 95 19.07 -4.45 -10.19
N HIS A 96 18.37 -3.61 -9.44
CA HIS A 96 17.20 -3.94 -8.64
C HIS A 96 15.92 -3.58 -9.39
N VAL A 97 14.96 -4.49 -9.39
CA VAL A 97 13.61 -4.28 -9.92
C VAL A 97 12.60 -4.74 -8.87
N LEU A 98 11.71 -3.82 -8.47
CA LEU A 98 10.67 -4.07 -7.49
C LEU A 98 9.29 -3.77 -8.09
N ASP A 99 8.40 -4.75 -8.03
CA ASP A 99 6.97 -4.56 -8.25
C ASP A 99 6.25 -4.65 -6.90
N LEU A 100 5.56 -3.58 -6.49
CA LEU A 100 4.88 -3.50 -5.19
C LEU A 100 3.39 -3.24 -5.39
N VAL A 101 2.57 -3.96 -4.60
CA VAL A 101 1.17 -3.60 -4.35
C VAL A 101 0.97 -3.45 -2.86
N HIS A 102 0.65 -2.24 -2.43
CA HIS A 102 0.29 -1.92 -1.07
C HIS A 102 -1.23 -1.69 -1.02
N LYS A 103 -1.93 -2.26 -0.04
CA LYS A 103 -3.36 -1.99 0.14
C LYS A 103 -3.80 -2.15 1.58
N ASP A 104 -4.73 -1.30 1.97
CA ASP A 104 -5.49 -1.51 3.19
C ASP A 104 -6.43 -2.68 2.96
N THR A 105 -6.44 -3.61 3.91
CA THR A 105 -7.35 -4.76 3.92
C THR A 105 -8.40 -4.66 5.02
N GLN A 106 -8.11 -3.88 6.06
CA GLN A 106 -9.04 -3.53 7.12
C GLN A 106 -8.66 -2.18 7.72
N VAL A 107 -9.66 -1.34 7.98
CA VAL A 107 -9.49 -0.06 8.70
C VAL A 107 -10.52 -0.04 9.82
N THR A 108 -10.06 0.23 11.05
CA THR A 108 -10.89 0.23 12.26
C THR A 108 -10.71 1.54 13.00
N ASP A 109 -11.82 2.26 13.24
CA ASP A 109 -11.85 3.40 14.15
C ASP A 109 -11.92 2.89 15.59
N ASN A 110 -10.93 3.27 16.39
CA ASN A 110 -10.80 2.84 17.78
C ASN A 110 -11.69 3.67 18.73
N GLY A 111 -12.28 4.78 18.26
CA GLY A 111 -13.15 5.66 19.04
C GLY A 111 -12.44 6.58 20.02
N ASP A 112 -11.10 6.61 20.00
CA ASP A 112 -10.23 7.42 20.86
C ASP A 112 -9.43 8.49 20.08
N GLY A 113 -9.77 8.68 18.80
CA GLY A 113 -9.05 9.57 17.89
C GLY A 113 -8.02 8.84 17.02
N THR A 114 -7.89 7.52 17.12
CA THR A 114 -6.96 6.73 16.30
C THR A 114 -7.67 5.75 15.35
N LEU A 115 -6.97 5.38 14.28
CA LEU A 115 -7.34 4.25 13.43
C LEU A 115 -6.29 3.15 13.53
N THR A 116 -6.76 1.90 13.57
CA THR A 116 -5.91 0.73 13.31
C THR A 116 -6.10 0.31 11.86
N ILE A 117 -5.02 0.30 11.08
CA ILE A 117 -5.04 -0.06 9.66
C ILE A 117 -4.25 -1.35 9.46
N ARG A 118 -4.91 -2.38 8.92
CA ARG A 118 -4.25 -3.59 8.44
C ARG A 118 -3.89 -3.45 6.98
N ILE A 119 -2.60 -3.45 6.73
CA ILE A 119 -2.03 -3.35 5.40
C ILE A 119 -1.73 -4.76 4.88
N ARG A 120 -1.84 -4.94 3.57
CA ARG A 120 -1.20 -6.01 2.84
C ARG A 120 -0.26 -5.41 1.82
N GLU A 121 1.00 -5.77 1.92
CA GLU A 121 1.98 -5.57 0.86
C GLU A 121 2.17 -6.87 0.10
N THR A 122 2.39 -6.76 -1.21
CA THR A 122 2.74 -7.89 -2.07
C THR A 122 3.81 -7.40 -3.01
N ALA A 123 4.98 -8.03 -2.94
CA ALA A 123 6.16 -7.58 -3.63
C ALA A 123 6.79 -8.70 -4.44
N GLY A 124 7.39 -8.32 -5.57
CA GLY A 124 8.35 -9.12 -6.31
C GLY A 124 9.65 -8.33 -6.45
N ASP A 125 10.65 -8.70 -5.64
CA ASP A 125 11.96 -8.06 -5.58
C ASP A 125 12.98 -8.91 -6.34
N ARG A 126 13.67 -8.34 -7.31
CA ARG A 126 14.60 -9.06 -8.20
C ARG A 126 15.86 -8.25 -8.41
N TRP A 127 17.01 -8.93 -8.30
CA TRP A 127 18.33 -8.34 -8.54
C TRP A 127 19.03 -9.06 -9.68
N PHE A 128 19.63 -8.30 -10.59
CA PHE A 128 20.31 -8.80 -11.78
C PHE A 128 21.76 -8.34 -11.80
N ASP A 129 22.68 -9.23 -12.15
CA ASP A 129 24.07 -8.85 -12.40
C ASP A 129 24.23 -8.10 -13.74
N SER A 130 25.43 -7.60 -14.03
CA SER A 130 25.74 -6.86 -15.26
C SER A 130 25.53 -7.65 -16.55
N SER A 131 25.38 -8.97 -16.49
CA SER A 131 25.03 -9.82 -17.64
C SER A 131 23.51 -9.98 -17.83
N GLY A 132 22.70 -9.41 -16.94
CA GLY A 132 21.25 -9.56 -16.91
C GLY A 132 20.77 -10.87 -16.28
N ARG A 133 21.64 -11.61 -15.58
CA ARG A 133 21.26 -12.84 -14.88
C ARG A 133 20.69 -12.50 -13.51
N LEU A 134 19.54 -13.10 -13.18
CA LEU A 134 18.94 -13.02 -11.84
C LEU A 134 19.88 -13.64 -10.80
N VAL A 135 20.25 -12.84 -9.80
CA VAL A 135 21.19 -13.23 -8.73
C VAL A 135 20.53 -13.30 -7.36
N LEU A 136 19.56 -12.43 -7.07
CA LEU A 136 18.74 -12.46 -5.86
C LEU A 136 17.27 -12.26 -6.22
N GLN A 137 16.37 -12.88 -5.46
CA GLN A 137 14.94 -12.68 -5.61
C GLN A 137 14.22 -12.96 -4.31
N ASP A 138 13.32 -12.06 -3.94
CA ASP A 138 12.26 -12.29 -2.97
C ASP A 138 10.90 -12.12 -3.62
N SER A 139 9.91 -12.88 -3.15
CA SER A 139 8.54 -12.70 -3.60
C SER A 139 7.56 -13.19 -2.56
N GLY A 140 6.54 -12.40 -2.29
CA GLY A 140 5.64 -12.71 -1.20
C GLY A 140 4.63 -11.63 -0.91
N ALA A 141 3.99 -11.80 0.23
CA ALA A 141 3.07 -10.86 0.80
C ALA A 141 3.18 -10.85 2.32
N VAL A 142 3.30 -9.65 2.88
CA VAL A 142 3.24 -9.40 4.32
C VAL A 142 1.94 -8.67 4.64
N TRP A 143 1.37 -9.00 5.79
CA TRP A 143 0.30 -8.26 6.43
C TRP A 143 0.82 -7.76 7.75
N PHE A 144 0.67 -6.47 7.99
CA PHE A 144 1.05 -5.82 9.23
C PHE A 144 0.00 -4.78 9.59
N ASP A 145 -0.04 -4.43 10.87
CA ASP A 145 -0.95 -3.43 11.39
C ASP A 145 -0.18 -2.16 11.76
N ILE A 146 -0.74 -1.00 11.44
CA ILE A 146 -0.25 0.31 11.90
C ILE A 146 -1.30 1.03 12.70
N LEU A 147 -0.86 1.95 13.55
CA LEU A 147 -1.69 2.88 14.30
C LEU A 147 -1.46 4.30 13.76
N VAL A 148 -2.56 5.01 13.50
CA VAL A 148 -2.53 6.41 13.03
C VAL A 148 -3.44 7.29 13.89
N ASP A 149 -3.06 8.55 14.11
CA ASP A 149 -3.94 9.61 14.60
C ASP A 149 -4.81 10.06 13.43
N ASN A 150 -6.11 10.21 13.64
CA ASN A 150 -7.04 10.68 12.60
C ASN A 150 -7.37 12.17 12.67
N GLY A 151 -6.73 12.94 13.53
CA GLY A 151 -6.98 14.39 13.64
C GLY A 151 -8.41 14.75 14.07
N GLY A 152 -9.19 13.78 14.57
CA GLY A 152 -10.61 13.91 14.84
C GLY A 152 -11.52 13.79 13.61
N THR A 153 -10.99 13.40 12.45
CA THR A 153 -11.67 13.33 11.16
C THR A 153 -11.53 11.93 10.52
N PRO A 154 -12.05 10.84 11.13
CA PRO A 154 -11.79 9.45 10.69
C PRO A 154 -12.17 9.09 9.24
N THR A 155 -12.91 9.95 8.54
CA THR A 155 -13.26 9.77 7.12
C THR A 155 -12.38 10.58 6.16
N ASN A 156 -11.45 11.37 6.67
CA ASN A 156 -10.53 12.23 5.92
C ASN A 156 -9.10 11.68 6.10
N PRO A 157 -8.51 11.01 5.10
CA PRO A 157 -7.19 10.43 5.26
C PRO A 157 -6.04 11.44 5.10
N PHE A 158 -6.32 12.72 4.83
CA PHE A 158 -5.31 13.71 4.44
C PHE A 158 -4.62 14.41 5.61
N ASP A 159 -5.19 14.32 6.81
CA ASP A 159 -4.66 14.81 8.07
C ASP A 159 -4.28 13.67 9.03
N ASP A 160 -4.29 12.42 8.56
CA ASP A 160 -3.85 11.27 9.34
C ASP A 160 -2.33 11.32 9.58
N GLU A 161 -1.90 11.02 10.80
CA GLU A 161 -0.47 10.96 11.17
C GLU A 161 -0.08 9.57 11.68
N PHE A 162 1.03 9.03 11.18
CA PHE A 162 1.56 7.75 11.64
C PHE A 162 2.01 7.85 13.11
N ILE A 163 1.51 6.93 13.95
CA ILE A 163 1.92 6.81 15.36
C ILE A 163 2.90 5.66 15.55
N ASP A 164 2.51 4.44 15.16
CA ASP A 164 3.30 3.24 15.46
C ASP A 164 3.05 2.08 14.49
N SER A 165 4.03 1.20 14.39
CA SER A 165 3.88 -0.11 13.76
C SER A 165 3.54 -1.14 14.82
N LEU A 166 2.41 -1.82 14.66
CA LEU A 166 1.95 -2.85 15.59
C LEU A 166 2.51 -4.24 15.22
N GLY A 167 3.31 -4.31 14.15
CA GLY A 167 4.06 -5.49 13.72
C GLY A 167 3.32 -6.40 12.74
N ASP A 168 4.02 -7.47 12.36
CA ASP A 168 3.57 -8.42 11.35
C ASP A 168 2.48 -9.34 11.89
N VAL A 169 1.39 -9.44 11.13
CA VAL A 169 0.28 -10.35 11.37
C VAL A 169 0.49 -11.67 10.61
N LYS A 170 1.02 -11.58 9.39
CA LYS A 170 1.19 -12.74 8.51
C LYS A 170 2.24 -12.47 7.44
N VAL A 171 3.09 -13.45 7.21
CA VAL A 171 4.07 -13.48 6.12
C VAL A 171 3.83 -14.71 5.24
N VAL A 172 3.89 -14.55 3.92
CA VAL A 172 3.82 -15.64 2.94
C VAL A 172 4.76 -15.36 1.79
N GLY A 173 5.61 -16.33 1.43
CA GLY A 173 6.47 -16.22 0.25
C GLY A 173 7.88 -16.71 0.53
N GLN A 174 8.79 -16.42 -0.40
CA GLN A 174 10.21 -16.43 -0.11
C GLN A 174 10.61 -15.03 0.31
N GLU A 175 11.02 -14.91 1.56
CA GLU A 175 11.64 -13.71 2.12
C GLU A 175 13.07 -14.02 2.52
N GLY A 176 13.90 -12.98 2.50
CA GLY A 176 15.25 -13.03 3.05
C GLY A 176 16.30 -13.57 2.08
N ASN A 177 16.01 -13.79 0.81
CA ASN A 177 17.06 -14.03 -0.16
C ASN A 177 17.66 -12.71 -0.66
N ALA A 178 16.85 -11.69 -0.89
CA ALA A 178 17.30 -10.34 -1.21
C ALA A 178 17.36 -9.44 0.04
N THR A 179 16.40 -9.51 0.97
CA THR A 179 16.23 -8.50 2.02
C THR A 179 16.53 -8.97 3.46
N ASP A 180 17.30 -10.04 3.66
CA ASP A 180 17.74 -10.48 4.99
C ASP A 180 18.94 -9.68 5.53
N GLU A 181 19.37 -10.05 6.74
CA GLU A 181 20.58 -9.52 7.40
C GLU A 181 21.86 -9.68 6.55
N ASN A 182 21.85 -10.54 5.53
CA ASN A 182 22.98 -10.78 4.63
C ASN A 182 22.89 -9.98 3.32
N PHE A 183 21.95 -9.03 3.18
CA PHE A 183 21.81 -8.19 1.99
C PHE A 183 23.16 -7.60 1.57
N CYS A 184 23.87 -6.96 2.51
CA CYS A 184 25.16 -6.34 2.25
C CYS A 184 26.19 -7.33 1.69
N ASP A 185 26.39 -8.47 2.37
CA ASP A 185 27.32 -9.51 1.93
C ASP A 185 26.99 -10.03 0.53
N LYS A 186 25.71 -10.22 0.23
CA LYS A 186 25.24 -10.72 -1.07
C LYS A 186 25.47 -9.70 -2.19
N ILE A 187 25.19 -8.42 -1.94
CA ILE A 187 25.41 -7.36 -2.93
C ILE A 187 26.91 -7.14 -3.16
N LEU A 188 27.71 -7.04 -2.10
CA LEU A 188 29.17 -6.88 -2.21
C LEU A 188 29.80 -8.09 -2.93
N ALA A 189 29.32 -9.31 -2.71
CA ALA A 189 29.78 -10.48 -3.47
C ALA A 189 29.58 -10.36 -5.00
N ILE A 190 28.64 -9.51 -5.45
CA ILE A 190 28.37 -9.23 -6.87
C ILE A 190 29.23 -8.05 -7.36
N ILE A 191 29.18 -6.92 -6.66
CA ILE A 191 29.76 -5.65 -7.12
C ILE A 191 31.15 -5.34 -6.58
N GLY A 192 31.74 -6.23 -5.78
CA GLY A 192 33.09 -6.06 -5.20
C GLY A 192 33.01 -5.61 -3.76
#